data_AF-A0A1F6DJE0-F1
#
_entry.id   AF-A0A1F6DJE0-F1
#
_cell.length_a   1.000
_cell.length_b   1.000
_cell.length_c   1.000
_cell.angle_alpha   90.00
_cell.angle_beta   90.00
_cell.angle_gamma   90.00
#
_symmetry.space_group_name_H-M   'P 1'
#
loop_
_entity.id
_entity.type
_entity.pdbx_description
1 polymer ?
#
loop_
_entity_poly.entity_id
_entity_poly.type
_entity_poly.pdbx_seq_one_letter_code
_entity_poly.pdbx_strand_id
1 'polypeptide(L)'
;MDCITARKVWSHPCCPIDGLRTTLPDVMDRLEATVLKYVEMANDPFDRKVKEQVTAQNFFITHVDDHDPTTERTHSVLGDAAMNLLLSRYFSGKYRQPIVLQNVCCSGCNIHAGDLDEATILQIQRAAVSIEM
;
A
#
# COMPACT_ATOMS: atom_id res chain seq x y z
N MET A 1 5.39 -10.97 -6.87
CA MET A 1 4.94 -11.29 -8.25
C MET A 1 5.75 -12.48 -8.76
N ASP A 2 5.16 -13.39 -9.56
CA ASP A 2 5.97 -14.41 -10.26
C ASP A 2 6.75 -13.79 -11.44
N CYS A 3 7.74 -14.52 -11.97
CA CYS A 3 8.62 -14.03 -13.04
C CYS A 3 7.89 -13.74 -14.37
N ILE A 4 6.83 -14.48 -14.69
CA ILE A 4 6.07 -14.30 -15.93
C ILE A 4 5.27 -13.00 -15.84
N THR A 5 4.59 -12.80 -14.72
CA THR A 5 3.83 -11.59 -14.41
C THR A 5 4.74 -10.38 -14.36
N ALA A 6 5.88 -10.47 -13.66
CA ALA A 6 6.88 -9.41 -13.60
C ALA A 6 7.40 -9.03 -15.00
N ARG A 7 7.72 -10.02 -15.85
CA ARG A 7 8.16 -9.74 -17.22
C ARG A 7 7.11 -8.94 -17.99
N LYS A 8 5.83 -9.34 -17.95
CA LYS A 8 4.74 -8.61 -18.65
C LYS A 8 4.61 -7.17 -18.17
N VAL A 9 4.66 -6.95 -16.86
CA VAL A 9 4.57 -5.61 -16.27
C VAL A 9 5.76 -4.74 -16.66
N TRP A 10 6.97 -5.23 -16.43
CA TRP A 10 8.20 -4.47 -16.63
C TRP A 10 8.58 -4.27 -18.10
N SER A 11 8.15 -5.15 -19.01
CA SER A 11 8.39 -5.01 -20.45
C SER A 11 7.25 -4.33 -21.21
N HIS A 12 6.29 -3.71 -20.53
CA HIS A 12 5.16 -3.08 -21.18
C HIS A 12 5.62 -1.88 -22.05
N PRO A 13 5.15 -1.73 -23.31
CA PRO A 13 5.71 -0.76 -24.26
C PRO A 13 5.63 0.71 -23.84
N CYS A 14 4.63 1.06 -23.01
CA CYS A 14 4.47 2.44 -22.52
C CYS A 14 5.33 2.67 -21.27
N CYS A 15 4.96 2.06 -20.14
CA CYS A 15 5.74 2.07 -18.91
C CYS A 15 5.29 0.95 -17.95
N PRO A 16 6.04 0.67 -16.87
CA PRO A 16 5.67 -0.35 -15.88
C PRO A 16 4.33 -0.11 -15.17
N ILE A 17 3.89 1.15 -14.99
CA ILE A 17 2.59 1.45 -14.38
C ILE A 17 1.44 1.00 -15.28
N ASP A 18 1.53 1.25 -16.59
CA ASP A 18 0.56 0.72 -17.55
C ASP A 18 0.64 -0.80 -17.66
N GLY A 19 1.85 -1.36 -17.54
CA GLY A 19 2.06 -2.80 -17.43
C GLY A 19 1.33 -3.41 -16.23
N LEU A 20 1.38 -2.76 -15.07
CA LEU A 20 0.65 -3.18 -13.88
C LEU A 20 -0.86 -3.07 -14.11
N ARG A 21 -1.34 -1.92 -14.60
CA ARG A 21 -2.78 -1.69 -14.86
C ARG A 21 -3.37 -2.70 -15.86
N THR A 22 -2.59 -3.14 -16.85
CA THR A 22 -3.03 -4.13 -17.85
C THR A 22 -2.91 -5.58 -17.37
N THR A 23 -1.86 -5.90 -16.60
CA THR A 23 -1.58 -7.28 -16.19
C THR A 23 -2.30 -7.67 -14.89
N LEU A 24 -2.41 -6.73 -13.95
CA LEU A 24 -3.02 -6.89 -12.61
C LEU A 24 -3.96 -5.71 -12.31
N PRO A 25 -5.06 -5.55 -13.08
CA PRO A 25 -5.97 -4.41 -12.92
C PRO A 25 -6.58 -4.33 -11.52
N ASP A 26 -6.91 -5.47 -10.92
CA ASP A 26 -7.43 -5.62 -9.57
C ASP A 26 -6.48 -5.03 -8.50
N VAL A 27 -5.18 -5.22 -8.68
CA VAL A 27 -4.17 -4.64 -7.79
C VAL A 27 -4.12 -3.13 -7.94
N MET A 28 -4.15 -2.62 -9.18
CA MET A 28 -4.13 -1.18 -9.43
C MET A 28 -5.38 -0.50 -8.86
N ASP A 29 -6.56 -1.07 -9.07
CA ASP A 29 -7.84 -0.57 -8.56
C ASP A 29 -7.85 -0.54 -7.03
N ARG A 30 -7.33 -1.59 -6.39
CA ARG A 30 -7.18 -1.64 -4.94
C ARG A 30 -6.25 -0.54 -4.43
N LEU A 31 -5.08 -0.38 -5.03
CA LEU A 31 -4.13 0.66 -4.64
C LEU A 31 -4.73 2.06 -4.82
N GLU A 32 -5.43 2.31 -5.94
CA GLU A 32 -6.15 3.57 -6.17
C GLU A 32 -7.21 3.83 -5.09
N ALA A 33 -8.01 2.82 -4.73
CA ALA A 33 -9.02 2.94 -3.69
C ALA A 33 -8.41 3.21 -2.31
N THR A 34 -7.33 2.52 -1.93
CA THR A 34 -6.68 2.73 -0.62
C THR A 34 -6.00 4.11 -0.55
N VAL A 35 -5.33 4.54 -1.63
CA VAL A 35 -4.76 5.89 -1.71
C VAL A 35 -5.84 6.95 -1.61
N LEU A 36 -6.98 6.77 -2.29
CA LEU A 36 -8.09 7.72 -2.21
C LEU A 36 -8.61 7.83 -0.77
N LYS A 37 -8.79 6.71 -0.07
CA LYS A 37 -9.17 6.71 1.34
C LYS A 37 -8.18 7.47 2.22
N TYR A 38 -6.88 7.35 1.97
CA TYR A 38 -5.86 8.16 2.65
C TYR A 38 -6.04 9.65 2.37
N VAL A 39 -6.18 10.02 1.10
CA VAL A 39 -6.35 11.42 0.64
C VAL A 39 -7.60 12.06 1.26
N GLU A 40 -8.69 11.30 1.34
CA GLU A 40 -9.98 11.75 1.87
C GLU A 40 -10.06 11.64 3.40
N MET A 41 -9.00 11.18 4.07
CA MET A 41 -8.98 10.91 5.51
C MET A 41 -10.17 10.02 5.95
N ALA A 42 -10.41 8.95 5.20
CA ALA A 42 -11.52 8.04 5.44
C ALA A 42 -11.48 7.46 6.86
N ASN A 43 -12.65 7.31 7.47
CA ASN A 43 -12.80 6.71 8.79
C ASN A 43 -12.79 5.18 8.68
N ASP A 44 -11.60 4.59 8.78
CA ASP A 44 -11.42 3.14 8.81
C ASP A 44 -11.28 2.65 10.28
N PRO A 45 -12.08 1.65 10.73
CA PRO A 45 -12.01 1.19 12.11
C PRO A 45 -10.67 0.59 12.51
N PHE A 46 -9.97 -0.07 11.59
CA PHE A 46 -8.65 -0.63 11.86
C PHE A 46 -7.61 0.48 11.96
N ASP A 47 -7.60 1.40 11.00
CA ASP A 47 -6.75 2.61 11.03
C ASP A 47 -6.89 3.37 12.35
N ARG A 48 -8.12 3.58 12.81
CA ARG A 48 -8.40 4.27 14.07
C ARG A 48 -7.81 3.53 15.28
N LYS A 49 -8.02 2.21 15.39
CA LYS A 49 -7.45 1.40 16.47
C LYS A 49 -5.92 1.44 16.49
N VAL A 50 -5.28 1.49 15.32
CA VAL A 50 -3.82 1.64 15.21
C VAL A 50 -3.40 3.03 15.68
N LYS A 51 -4.08 4.09 15.21
CA LYS A 51 -3.82 5.49 15.59
C LYS A 51 -4.00 5.77 17.08
N GLU A 52 -4.84 5.00 17.79
CA GLU A 52 -4.97 5.07 19.24
C GLU A 52 -3.72 4.58 19.99
N GLN A 53 -2.87 3.78 19.34
CA GLN A 53 -1.66 3.19 19.93
C GLN A 53 -0.35 3.86 19.50
N VAL A 54 -0.41 4.80 18.55
CA VAL A 54 0.79 5.48 18.00
C VAL A 54 0.64 7.00 18.06
N THR A 55 1.77 7.70 18.19
CA THR A 55 1.75 9.17 18.30
C THR A 55 1.53 9.88 16.97
N ALA A 56 1.89 9.24 15.85
CA ALA A 56 1.71 9.80 14.52
C ALA A 56 0.25 9.70 14.05
N GLN A 57 -0.18 10.66 13.25
CA GLN A 57 -1.53 10.69 12.66
C GLN A 57 -1.51 10.75 11.13
N ASN A 58 -0.35 11.03 10.52
CA ASN A 58 -0.18 11.24 9.08
C ASN A 58 0.08 9.91 8.35
N PHE A 59 -0.76 8.91 8.61
CA PHE A 59 -0.78 7.66 7.86
C PHE A 59 -2.21 7.16 7.68
N PHE A 60 -2.37 6.20 6.79
CA PHE A 60 -3.58 5.40 6.69
C PHE A 60 -3.20 3.94 6.53
N ILE A 61 -3.87 3.07 7.29
CA ILE A 61 -3.66 1.63 7.26
C ILE A 61 -4.99 0.89 7.22
N THR A 62 -5.14 -0.02 6.26
CA THR A 62 -6.28 -0.96 6.20
C THR A 62 -5.81 -2.33 6.59
N HIS A 63 -6.64 -3.13 7.25
CA HIS A 63 -6.43 -4.57 7.35
C HIS A 63 -7.34 -5.29 6.35
N VAL A 64 -6.80 -6.25 5.62
CA VAL A 64 -7.58 -7.15 4.77
C VAL A 64 -7.20 -8.57 5.11
N ASP A 65 -8.21 -9.43 5.25
CA ASP A 65 -8.00 -10.86 5.50
C ASP A 65 -7.13 -11.50 4.39
N ASP A 66 -6.17 -12.34 4.80
CA ASP A 66 -5.10 -12.87 3.97
C ASP A 66 -5.58 -13.92 2.96
N HIS A 67 -6.85 -14.31 3.02
CA HIS A 67 -7.46 -15.29 2.13
C HIS A 67 -7.90 -14.74 0.76
N ASP A 68 -7.87 -13.43 0.55
CA ASP A 68 -8.17 -12.84 -0.75
C ASP A 68 -6.93 -12.85 -1.67
N PRO A 69 -6.99 -13.54 -2.85
CA PRO A 69 -5.89 -13.57 -3.79
C PRO A 69 -5.40 -12.19 -4.27
N THR A 70 -6.28 -11.18 -4.24
CA THR A 70 -5.92 -9.80 -4.58
C THR A 70 -4.99 -9.20 -3.53
N THR A 71 -5.22 -9.50 -2.25
CA THR A 71 -4.39 -9.08 -1.12
C THR A 71 -2.96 -9.59 -1.29
N GLU A 72 -2.79 -10.89 -1.55
CA GLU A 72 -1.47 -11.48 -1.80
C GLU A 72 -0.76 -10.85 -2.99
N ARG A 73 -1.48 -10.60 -4.10
CA ARG A 73 -0.91 -9.95 -5.30
C ARG A 73 -0.50 -8.51 -5.02
N THR A 74 -1.32 -7.73 -4.32
CA THR A 74 -0.99 -6.36 -3.90
C THR A 74 0.28 -6.36 -3.04
N HIS A 75 0.34 -7.24 -2.05
CA HIS A 75 1.52 -7.39 -1.20
C HIS A 75 2.77 -7.75 -2.03
N SER A 76 2.61 -8.69 -2.96
CA SER A 76 3.64 -9.10 -3.92
C SER A 76 4.13 -7.97 -4.84
N VAL A 77 3.26 -7.02 -5.18
CA VAL A 77 3.58 -5.85 -6.01
C VAL A 77 4.30 -4.79 -5.18
N LEU A 78 3.81 -4.51 -3.97
CA LEU A 78 4.42 -3.55 -3.05
C LEU A 78 5.74 -4.06 -2.44
N GLY A 79 5.97 -5.37 -2.42
CA GLY A 79 7.24 -5.98 -2.04
C GLY A 79 8.34 -5.88 -3.11
N ASP A 80 7.98 -5.62 -4.37
CA ASP A 80 8.96 -5.23 -5.39
C ASP A 80 9.36 -3.77 -5.15
N ALA A 81 10.58 -3.57 -4.64
CA ALA A 81 11.07 -2.26 -4.24
C ALA A 81 11.04 -1.23 -5.38
N ALA A 82 11.31 -1.65 -6.62
CA ALA A 82 11.31 -0.75 -7.76
C ALA A 82 9.88 -0.36 -8.15
N MET A 83 8.95 -1.32 -8.12
CA MET A 83 7.53 -1.05 -8.39
C MET A 83 6.92 -0.18 -7.29
N ASN A 84 7.23 -0.45 -6.02
CA ASN A 84 6.79 0.35 -4.88
C ASN A 84 7.23 1.82 -5.01
N LEU A 85 8.49 2.06 -5.37
CA LEU A 85 9.01 3.40 -5.64
C LEU A 85 8.25 4.10 -6.79
N LEU A 86 8.00 3.39 -7.88
CA LEU A 86 7.26 3.93 -9.03
C LEU A 86 5.81 4.28 -8.67
N LEU A 87 5.13 3.41 -7.94
CA LEU A 87 3.76 3.62 -7.49
C LEU A 87 3.67 4.81 -6.52
N SER A 88 4.59 4.89 -5.55
CA SER A 88 4.67 6.02 -4.62
C SER A 88 4.84 7.35 -5.37
N ARG A 89 5.72 7.41 -6.38
CA ARG A 89 5.88 8.59 -7.25
C ARG A 89 4.63 8.88 -8.09
N TYR A 90 4.04 7.84 -8.68
CA TYR A 90 2.83 7.96 -9.50
C TYR A 90 1.67 8.58 -8.71
N PHE A 91 1.38 8.03 -7.52
CA PHE A 91 0.32 8.54 -6.67
C PHE A 91 0.63 9.91 -6.09
N SER A 92 1.87 10.15 -5.70
CA SER A 92 2.28 11.47 -5.22
C SER A 92 2.05 12.55 -6.28
N GLY A 93 2.36 12.25 -7.55
CA GLY A 93 2.08 13.14 -8.68
C GLY A 93 0.58 13.30 -8.94
N LYS A 94 -0.19 12.20 -8.93
CA LYS A 94 -1.64 12.19 -9.17
C LYS A 94 -2.41 13.05 -8.16
N TYR A 95 -2.07 12.95 -6.88
CA TYR A 95 -2.76 13.64 -5.79
C TYR A 95 -2.04 14.90 -5.29
N ARG A 96 -0.88 15.24 -5.88
CA ARG A 96 -0.08 16.44 -5.55
C ARG A 96 0.30 16.54 -4.06
N GLN A 97 0.56 15.40 -3.42
CA GLN A 97 1.04 15.33 -2.04
C GLN A 97 1.97 14.12 -1.87
N PRO A 98 2.90 14.11 -0.89
CA PRO A 98 3.77 12.96 -0.65
C PRO A 98 2.97 11.72 -0.25
N ILE A 99 3.12 10.63 -1.01
CA ILE A 99 2.50 9.32 -0.75
C ILE A 99 3.57 8.25 -0.91
N VAL A 100 3.90 7.57 0.19
CA VAL A 100 4.75 6.38 0.22
C VAL A 100 3.90 5.16 0.54
N LEU A 101 3.99 4.13 -0.28
CA LEU A 101 3.28 2.86 -0.08
C LEU A 101 4.17 1.88 0.68
N GLN A 102 3.66 1.17 1.68
CA GLN A 102 4.42 0.14 2.40
C GLN A 102 3.52 -1.03 2.79
N ASN A 103 4.07 -2.25 2.76
CA ASN A 103 3.45 -3.41 3.39
C ASN A 103 3.73 -3.39 4.90
N VAL A 104 2.75 -3.77 5.71
CA VAL A 104 2.84 -3.87 7.19
C VAL A 104 2.11 -5.13 7.65
N CYS A 105 2.48 -5.67 8.82
CA CYS A 105 1.78 -6.72 9.57
C CYS A 105 1.68 -8.10 8.86
N CYS A 106 1.04 -8.18 7.70
CA CYS A 106 0.72 -9.35 6.91
C CYS A 106 0.43 -8.93 5.45
N SER A 107 -0.11 -9.84 4.63
CA SER A 107 -0.53 -9.54 3.26
C SER A 107 -1.56 -8.40 3.20
N GLY A 108 -2.29 -8.17 4.30
CA GLY A 108 -3.41 -7.27 4.44
C GLY A 108 -3.14 -5.80 4.77
N CYS A 109 -2.00 -5.44 5.39
CA CYS A 109 -1.78 -4.04 5.80
C CYS A 109 -0.94 -3.23 4.81
N ASN A 110 -1.47 -2.06 4.41
CA ASN A 110 -0.76 -1.07 3.62
C ASN A 110 -0.66 0.26 4.37
N ILE A 111 0.54 0.78 4.62
CA ILE A 111 0.73 2.15 5.09
C ILE A 111 0.84 3.09 3.89
N HIS A 112 0.09 4.18 3.95
CA HIS A 112 0.34 5.38 3.16
C HIS A 112 1.02 6.40 4.07
N ALA A 113 2.35 6.45 4.00
CA ALA A 113 3.17 7.32 4.82
C ALA A 113 3.53 8.55 3.99
N GLY A 114 3.41 9.75 4.54
CA GLY A 114 4.26 10.84 4.09
C GLY A 114 5.73 10.55 4.45
N ASP A 115 6.41 11.53 5.03
CA ASP A 115 7.77 11.38 5.55
C ASP A 115 7.76 10.82 6.99
N LEU A 116 7.33 9.58 7.20
CA LEU A 116 7.42 8.93 8.51
C LEU A 116 8.84 8.44 8.79
N ASP A 117 9.33 8.64 10.01
CA ASP A 117 10.60 8.09 10.45
C ASP A 117 10.51 6.59 10.79
N GLU A 118 11.66 5.93 10.87
CA GLU A 118 11.76 4.50 11.19
C GLU A 118 11.07 4.14 12.51
N ALA A 119 11.24 4.98 13.54
CA ALA A 119 10.64 4.75 14.85
C ALA A 119 9.11 4.71 14.77
N THR A 120 8.53 5.62 13.98
CA THR A 120 7.09 5.68 13.72
C THR A 120 6.61 4.47 12.94
N ILE A 121 7.32 4.07 11.89
CA ILE A 121 6.99 2.87 11.10
C ILE A 121 6.95 1.62 12.00
N LEU A 122 7.95 1.46 12.89
CA LEU A 122 7.99 0.35 13.84
C LEU A 122 6.86 0.40 14.87
N GLN A 123 6.46 1.59 15.33
CA GLN A 123 5.30 1.72 16.22
C GLN A 123 4.01 1.29 15.51
N ILE A 124 3.80 1.72 14.26
CA ILE A 124 2.61 1.36 13.48
C ILE A 124 2.58 -0.16 13.27
N GLN A 125 3.70 -0.78 12.89
CA GLN A 125 3.80 -2.23 12.76
C GLN A 125 3.41 -2.95 14.06
N ARG A 126 3.93 -2.50 15.21
CA ARG A 126 3.63 -3.12 16.52
C ARG A 126 2.16 -2.96 16.91
N ALA A 127 1.57 -1.80 16.65
CA ALA A 127 0.16 -1.55 16.91
C ALA A 127 -0.75 -2.36 15.97
N ALA A 128 -0.38 -2.50 14.70
CA ALA A 128 -1.16 -3.26 13.73
C ALA A 128 -1.25 -4.75 14.10
N VAL A 129 -0.15 -5.37 14.58
CA VAL A 129 -0.14 -6.80 14.97
C VAL A 129 -0.76 -7.07 16.34
N SER A 130 -0.98 -6.05 17.17
CA SER A 130 -1.57 -6.21 18.52
C SER A 130 -3.11 -6.16 18.51
N ILE A 131 -3.71 -5.70 17.42
CA ILE A 131 -5.16 -5.59 17.27
C ILE A 131 -5.73 -6.95 16.91
N GLU A 132 -6.44 -7.57 17.85
CA GLU A 132 -7.32 -8.69 17.53
C GLU A 132 -8.54 -8.19 16.75
N MET A 133 -8.85 -8.86 15.64
CA MET A 133 -9.99 -8.55 14.76
C MET A 133 -11.21 -9.42 15.06
#